data_AF-A0A661K6D4-F1
#
_entry.id   AF-A0A661K6D4-F1
#
_cell.length_a   1.000
_cell.length_b   1.000
_cell.length_c   1.000
_cell.angle_alpha   90.00
_cell.angle_beta   90.00
_cell.angle_gamma   90.00
#
_symmetry.space_group_name_H-M   'P 1'
#
loop_
_entity.id
_entity.type
_entity.pdbx_description
1 polymer ?
#
loop_
_entity_poly.entity_id
_entity_poly.type
_entity_poly.pdbx_seq_one_letter_code
_entity_poly.pdbx_strand_id
1 'polypeptide(L)'
;MINPFQEFKGRTSRRREIPLDQILRSKEETLSRILRGYENLLKNEAKDLVWLMQYSTVIKAYTIAEEGIKGIEYTAEDIEEFCYALDKTDQIPYLITGPAGVYISALCNHAKEEEIVLRLQDLNVKINLLGYRLPEGKRLVVEGNVGDFTGIGLDGGELVIEGSAKNYTGAGMKRGKIVVKNNVGFNTGHGMTGGEIVVGGRIKGLGKIVGGKIYEREHLIFPSEEMKPFFF
;
A
#
# COMPACT_ATOMS: atom_id res chain seq x y z
N MET A 1 1.65 -30.93 -60.98
CA MET A 1 1.01 -29.80 -60.27
C MET A 1 2.07 -29.17 -59.38
N ILE A 2 2.54 -27.97 -59.72
CA ILE A 2 3.61 -27.29 -58.95
C ILE A 2 3.01 -26.83 -57.63
N ASN A 3 3.62 -27.19 -56.51
CA ASN A 3 3.16 -26.79 -55.18
C ASN A 3 3.27 -25.25 -55.06
N PRO A 4 2.14 -24.53 -54.96
CA PRO A 4 2.12 -23.06 -54.98
C PRO A 4 2.74 -22.42 -53.72
N PHE A 5 3.07 -23.22 -52.70
CA PHE A 5 3.73 -22.76 -51.48
C PHE A 5 5.26 -22.87 -51.53
N GLN A 6 5.85 -23.34 -52.63
CA GLN A 6 7.32 -23.39 -52.76
C GLN A 6 7.97 -22.00 -52.72
N GLU A 7 7.29 -20.94 -53.17
CA GLU A 7 7.81 -19.56 -53.08
C GLU A 7 8.05 -19.07 -51.65
N PHE A 8 7.43 -19.71 -50.66
CA PHE A 8 7.57 -19.31 -49.25
C PHE A 8 8.72 -20.03 -48.53
N LYS A 9 9.36 -21.04 -49.15
CA LYS A 9 10.43 -21.85 -48.52
C LYS A 9 11.78 -21.15 -48.32
N GLY A 10 11.90 -19.88 -48.72
CA GLY A 10 13.13 -19.09 -48.54
C GLY A 10 12.96 -17.78 -47.77
N ARG A 11 11.74 -17.43 -47.34
CA ARG A 11 11.52 -16.21 -46.55
C ARG A 11 11.78 -16.50 -45.08
N THR A 12 13.02 -16.31 -44.64
CA THR A 12 13.30 -16.07 -43.23
C THR A 12 12.55 -14.81 -42.82
N SER A 13 11.41 -14.98 -42.16
CA SER A 13 10.75 -13.89 -41.45
C SER A 13 11.77 -13.33 -40.47
N ARG A 14 12.40 -12.19 -40.78
CA ARG A 14 13.11 -11.40 -39.76
C ARG A 14 12.05 -11.13 -38.71
N ARG A 15 12.18 -11.77 -37.54
CA ARG A 15 11.33 -11.53 -36.37
C ARG A 15 11.58 -10.06 -35.99
N ARG A 16 10.79 -9.15 -36.57
CA ARG A 16 10.85 -7.74 -36.24
C ARG A 16 10.25 -7.64 -34.85
N GLU A 17 11.09 -7.31 -33.88
CA GLU A 17 10.67 -7.01 -32.53
C GLU A 17 9.62 -5.91 -32.63
N ILE A 18 8.38 -6.22 -32.25
CA ILE A 18 7.28 -5.27 -32.36
C ILE A 18 7.33 -4.34 -31.14
N PRO A 19 6.84 -3.09 -31.23
CA PRO A 19 6.80 -2.17 -30.09
C PRO A 19 6.16 -2.78 -28.84
N LEU A 20 5.20 -3.69 -29.02
CA LEU A 20 4.59 -4.45 -27.93
C LEU A 20 5.58 -5.36 -27.18
N ASP A 21 6.48 -6.04 -27.89
CA ASP A 21 7.51 -6.90 -27.27
C ASP A 21 8.47 -6.08 -26.41
N GLN A 22 8.76 -4.84 -26.82
CA GLN A 22 9.62 -3.93 -26.09
C GLN A 22 8.93 -3.37 -24.84
N ILE A 23 7.65 -3.01 -24.95
CA ILE A 23 6.84 -2.56 -23.81
C ILE A 23 6.73 -3.67 -22.77
N LEU A 24 6.40 -4.91 -23.19
CA LEU A 24 6.27 -6.05 -22.29
C LEU A 24 7.57 -6.34 -21.53
N ARG A 25 8.72 -6.34 -22.23
CA ARG A 25 10.03 -6.53 -21.56
C ARG A 25 10.36 -5.42 -20.58
N SER A 26 10.06 -4.17 -20.93
CA SER A 26 10.27 -3.04 -20.03
C SER A 26 9.43 -3.18 -18.76
N LYS A 27 8.17 -3.59 -18.88
CA LYS A 27 7.30 -3.85 -17.73
C LYS A 27 7.81 -5.00 -16.85
N GLU A 28 8.18 -6.13 -17.48
CA GLU A 28 8.75 -7.28 -16.77
C GLU A 28 10.05 -6.91 -16.02
N GLU A 29 10.90 -6.06 -16.62
CA GLU A 29 12.12 -5.56 -15.98
C GLU A 29 11.80 -4.66 -14.78
N THR A 30 10.87 -3.71 -14.93
CA THR A 30 10.43 -2.83 -13.84
C THR A 30 9.88 -3.66 -12.67
N LEU A 31 8.93 -4.57 -12.93
CA LEU A 31 8.37 -5.44 -11.91
C LEU A 31 9.44 -6.30 -11.23
N SER A 32 10.38 -6.86 -11.99
CA SER A 32 11.50 -7.63 -11.45
C SER A 32 12.40 -6.81 -10.52
N ARG A 33 12.61 -5.53 -10.82
CA ARG A 33 13.39 -4.62 -9.95
C ARG A 33 12.63 -4.29 -8.66
N ILE A 34 11.33 -4.04 -8.76
CA ILE A 34 10.45 -3.82 -7.60
C ILE A 34 10.45 -5.06 -6.69
N LEU A 35 10.23 -6.25 -7.26
CA LEU A 35 10.25 -7.52 -6.52
C LEU A 35 11.60 -7.75 -5.82
N ARG A 36 12.71 -7.45 -6.49
CA ARG A 36 14.05 -7.55 -5.88
C ARG A 36 14.22 -6.59 -4.71
N GLY A 37 13.71 -5.37 -4.81
CA GLY A 37 13.72 -4.41 -3.70
C GLY A 37 12.92 -4.92 -2.50
N TYR A 38 11.75 -5.51 -2.74
CA TYR A 38 10.94 -6.15 -1.70
C TYR A 38 11.64 -7.37 -1.07
N GLU A 39 12.26 -8.24 -1.87
CA GLU A 39 13.06 -9.35 -1.33
C GLU A 39 14.21 -8.87 -0.44
N ASN A 40 14.86 -7.76 -0.81
CA ASN A 40 15.91 -7.16 -0.01
C ASN A 40 15.35 -6.64 1.33
N LEU A 41 14.17 -6.02 1.33
CA LEU A 41 13.48 -5.68 2.57
C LEU A 41 13.26 -6.92 3.45
N LEU A 42 12.68 -7.98 2.90
CA LEU A 42 12.44 -9.23 3.62
C LEU A 42 13.72 -9.86 4.18
N LYS A 43 14.80 -9.89 3.40
CA LYS A 43 16.11 -10.43 3.83
C LYS A 43 16.74 -9.63 4.96
N ASN A 44 16.51 -8.31 5.01
CA ASN A 44 17.03 -7.47 6.09
C ASN A 44 16.14 -7.56 7.33
N GLU A 45 14.82 -7.59 7.18
CA GLU A 45 13.90 -7.78 8.31
C GLU A 45 14.03 -9.18 8.96
N ALA A 46 14.23 -10.24 8.17
CA ALA A 46 14.42 -11.59 8.68
C ALA A 46 15.68 -11.75 9.56
N LYS A 47 16.70 -10.92 9.34
CA LYS A 47 17.94 -10.92 10.15
C LYS A 47 17.72 -10.35 11.54
N ASP A 48 16.77 -9.44 11.69
CA ASP A 48 16.54 -8.75 12.95
C ASP A 48 15.64 -9.55 13.91
N LEU A 49 15.00 -10.66 13.47
CA LEU A 49 14.19 -11.61 14.28
C LEU A 49 13.18 -10.98 15.27
N VAL A 50 12.85 -9.70 15.16
CA VAL A 50 11.99 -9.00 16.13
C VAL A 50 10.70 -8.58 15.44
N TRP A 51 9.75 -9.52 15.41
CA TRP A 51 8.34 -9.27 15.08
C TRP A 51 7.57 -8.54 16.19
N LEU A 52 8.28 -7.92 17.15
CA LEU A 52 7.66 -7.10 18.17
C LEU A 52 7.60 -5.66 17.68
N MET A 53 6.35 -5.23 17.44
CA MET A 53 5.84 -3.90 17.10
C MET A 53 6.48 -2.73 17.86
N GLN A 54 7.77 -2.47 17.64
CA GLN A 54 8.40 -1.21 18.04
C GLN A 54 8.31 -0.25 16.86
N TYR A 55 7.88 0.98 17.14
CA TYR A 55 7.79 2.06 16.13
C TYR A 55 9.13 2.27 15.39
N SER A 56 10.26 2.05 16.07
CA SER A 56 11.61 2.07 15.50
C SER A 56 11.83 1.03 14.38
N THR A 57 11.19 -0.14 14.45
CA THR A 57 11.32 -1.20 13.43
C THR A 57 10.61 -0.83 12.14
N VAL A 58 9.40 -0.26 12.23
CA VAL A 58 8.64 0.18 11.04
C VAL A 58 9.36 1.32 10.32
N ILE A 59 9.99 2.24 11.06
CA ILE A 59 10.82 3.29 10.47
C ILE A 59 11.98 2.69 9.67
N LYS A 60 12.72 1.73 10.27
CA LYS A 60 13.84 1.06 9.58
C LYS A 60 13.38 0.31 8.33
N ALA A 61 12.29 -0.45 8.43
CA ALA A 61 11.69 -1.15 7.29
C ALA A 61 11.34 -0.18 6.16
N TYR A 62 10.72 0.96 6.49
CA TYR A 62 10.39 1.98 5.51
C TYR A 62 11.63 2.59 4.85
N THR A 63 12.70 2.86 5.60
CA THR A 63 13.98 3.33 5.02
C THR A 63 14.60 2.30 4.07
N ILE A 64 14.54 1.02 4.41
CA ILE A 64 15.03 -0.06 3.52
C ILE A 64 14.14 -0.15 2.27
N ALA A 65 12.83 0.02 2.41
CA ALA A 65 11.90 0.07 1.28
C ALA A 65 12.23 1.24 0.33
N GLU A 66 12.46 2.44 0.86
CA GLU A 66 12.85 3.63 0.09
C GLU A 66 14.15 3.41 -0.69
N GLU A 67 15.19 2.85 -0.06
CA GLU A 67 16.42 2.51 -0.77
C GLU A 67 16.21 1.40 -1.80
N GLY A 68 15.30 0.45 -1.54
CA GLY A 68 14.95 -0.63 -2.45
C GLY A 68 14.23 -0.20 -3.72
N ILE A 69 13.50 0.92 -3.70
CA ILE A 69 12.79 1.48 -4.86
C ILE A 69 13.58 2.57 -5.59
N LYS A 70 14.70 2.99 -5.03
CA LYS A 70 15.50 4.11 -5.53
C LYS A 70 16.03 3.87 -6.95
N GLY A 71 15.83 4.84 -7.82
CA GLY A 71 16.29 4.79 -9.21
C GLY A 71 15.52 3.81 -10.09
N ILE A 72 14.38 3.29 -9.64
CA ILE A 72 13.43 2.57 -10.48
C ILE A 72 12.42 3.59 -11.02
N GLU A 73 12.22 3.61 -12.33
CA GLU A 73 11.08 4.32 -12.92
C GLU A 73 9.91 3.34 -13.03
N TYR A 74 8.79 3.69 -12.41
CA TYR A 74 7.57 2.88 -12.35
C TYR A 74 6.34 3.79 -12.32
N THR A 75 5.19 3.18 -12.59
CA THR A 75 3.87 3.79 -12.64
C THR A 75 2.94 3.19 -11.58
N ALA A 76 1.77 3.76 -11.39
CA ALA A 76 0.71 3.19 -10.56
C ALA A 76 0.32 1.76 -10.99
N GLU A 77 0.35 1.47 -12.30
CA GLU A 77 0.05 0.14 -12.84
C GLU A 77 1.10 -0.90 -12.40
N ASP A 78 2.39 -0.53 -12.38
CA ASP A 78 3.47 -1.42 -11.90
C ASP A 78 3.32 -1.74 -10.39
N ILE A 79 2.79 -0.79 -9.60
CA ILE A 79 2.49 -1.02 -8.17
C ILE A 79 1.35 -2.02 -8.02
N GLU A 80 0.31 -1.90 -8.83
CA GLU A 80 -0.82 -2.84 -8.85
C GLU A 80 -0.37 -4.24 -9.32
N GLU A 81 0.44 -4.32 -10.38
CA GLU A 81 1.07 -5.57 -10.84
C GLU A 81 1.91 -6.22 -9.72
N PHE A 82 2.69 -5.43 -8.97
CA PHE A 82 3.41 -5.92 -7.79
C PHE A 82 2.46 -6.47 -6.72
N CYS A 83 1.35 -5.79 -6.42
CA CYS A 83 0.36 -6.28 -5.45
C CYS A 83 -0.23 -7.63 -5.88
N TYR A 84 -0.52 -7.83 -7.17
CA TYR A 84 -0.96 -9.12 -7.70
C TYR A 84 0.12 -10.20 -7.64
N ALA A 85 1.39 -9.84 -7.83
CA ALA A 85 2.51 -10.76 -7.70
C ALA A 85 2.68 -11.29 -6.26
N LEU A 86 2.32 -10.49 -5.24
CA LEU A 86 2.37 -10.91 -3.83
C LEU A 86 1.42 -12.08 -3.50
N ASP A 87 0.28 -12.19 -4.19
CA ASP A 87 -0.71 -13.27 -3.95
C ASP A 87 -0.30 -14.59 -4.60
N LYS A 88 0.60 -14.56 -5.59
CA LYS A 88 1.05 -15.74 -6.32
C LYS A 88 2.22 -16.40 -5.60
N THR A 89 1.93 -17.52 -4.95
CA THR A 89 2.84 -18.31 -4.09
C THR A 89 4.15 -18.74 -4.75
N ASP A 90 4.23 -18.76 -6.08
CA ASP A 90 5.41 -19.26 -6.79
C ASP A 90 6.52 -18.20 -6.93
N GLN A 91 6.21 -16.91 -6.75
CA GLN A 91 7.18 -15.82 -6.93
C GLN A 91 7.79 -15.34 -5.60
N ILE A 92 7.09 -15.47 -4.48
CA ILE A 92 7.56 -15.02 -3.16
C ILE A 92 7.22 -16.09 -2.11
N PRO A 93 8.23 -16.74 -1.48
CA PRO A 93 7.98 -17.92 -0.64
C PRO A 93 7.04 -17.73 0.55
N TYR A 94 6.86 -16.52 1.09
CA TYR A 94 5.91 -16.24 2.18
C TYR A 94 5.53 -14.76 2.14
N LEU A 95 4.25 -14.44 1.93
CA LEU A 95 3.77 -13.07 2.03
C LEU A 95 3.70 -12.63 3.49
N ILE A 96 4.52 -11.64 3.84
CA ILE A 96 4.46 -11.00 5.15
C ILE A 96 3.76 -9.65 5.01
N THR A 97 2.56 -9.56 5.58
CA THR A 97 1.63 -8.44 5.35
C THR A 97 2.13 -7.09 5.87
N GLY A 98 2.97 -7.08 6.91
CA GLY A 98 3.59 -5.85 7.44
C GLY A 98 4.60 -5.23 6.48
N PRO A 99 5.71 -5.95 6.15
CA PRO A 99 6.68 -5.51 5.16
C PRO A 99 6.04 -5.17 3.81
N ALA A 100 5.06 -5.97 3.38
CA ALA A 100 4.31 -5.72 2.15
C ALA A 100 3.67 -4.32 2.16
N GLY A 101 2.90 -3.97 3.19
CA GLY A 101 2.25 -2.66 3.21
C GLY A 101 3.21 -1.49 3.41
N VAL A 102 4.32 -1.69 4.14
CA VAL A 102 5.40 -0.68 4.21
C VAL A 102 6.00 -0.42 2.84
N TYR A 103 6.31 -1.50 2.10
CA TYR A 103 6.91 -1.41 0.78
C TYR A 103 5.95 -0.80 -0.26
N ILE A 104 4.68 -1.22 -0.26
CA ILE A 104 3.63 -0.63 -1.11
C ILE A 104 3.45 0.86 -0.77
N SER A 105 3.47 1.23 0.51
CA SER A 105 3.38 2.63 0.91
C SER A 105 4.57 3.45 0.39
N ALA A 106 5.80 2.90 0.46
CA ALA A 106 6.98 3.57 -0.09
C ALA A 106 6.86 3.79 -1.60
N LEU A 107 6.39 2.79 -2.36
CA LEU A 107 6.08 2.90 -3.79
C LEU A 107 5.05 4.01 -4.05
N CYS A 108 3.91 3.99 -3.35
CA CYS A 108 2.84 4.98 -3.55
C CYS A 108 3.30 6.41 -3.23
N ASN A 109 4.08 6.59 -2.15
CA ASN A 109 4.56 7.89 -1.72
C ASN A 109 5.56 8.50 -2.72
N HIS A 110 6.33 7.67 -3.44
CA HIS A 110 7.37 8.09 -4.38
C HIS A 110 6.99 7.99 -5.86
N ALA A 111 5.82 7.43 -6.18
CA ALA A 111 5.26 7.44 -7.53
C ALA A 111 5.12 8.88 -8.06
N LYS A 112 5.08 9.07 -9.38
CA LYS A 112 4.87 10.40 -9.97
C LYS A 112 3.40 10.83 -9.87
N GLU A 113 2.51 9.87 -9.88
CA GLU A 113 1.06 10.02 -9.81
C GLU A 113 0.62 10.54 -8.45
N GLU A 114 -0.21 11.59 -8.44
CA GLU A 114 -0.80 12.14 -7.22
C GLU A 114 -1.92 11.24 -6.68
N GLU A 115 -2.69 10.63 -7.58
CA GLU A 115 -3.74 9.66 -7.25
C GLU A 115 -3.38 8.25 -7.72
N ILE A 116 -3.48 7.28 -6.82
CA ILE A 116 -3.22 5.86 -7.08
C ILE A 116 -4.43 5.07 -6.60
N VAL A 117 -4.90 4.14 -7.43
CA VAL A 117 -5.96 3.19 -7.09
C VAL A 117 -5.37 1.79 -7.07
N LEU A 118 -5.53 1.09 -5.95
CA LEU A 118 -5.09 -0.31 -5.80
C LEU A 118 -6.30 -1.23 -5.64
N ARG A 119 -6.43 -2.21 -6.54
CA ARG A 119 -7.50 -3.22 -6.49
C ARG A 119 -7.06 -4.44 -5.71
N LEU A 120 -7.33 -4.42 -4.41
CA LEU A 120 -6.91 -5.46 -3.46
C LEU A 120 -8.07 -6.37 -3.01
N GLN A 121 -9.25 -6.25 -3.62
CA GLN A 121 -10.45 -7.03 -3.30
C GLN A 121 -10.27 -8.54 -3.50
N ASP A 122 -9.42 -8.93 -4.45
CA ASP A 122 -9.19 -10.32 -4.83
C ASP A 122 -8.02 -10.95 -4.06
N LEU A 123 -7.31 -10.18 -3.23
CA LEU A 123 -6.23 -10.71 -2.40
C LEU A 123 -6.77 -11.59 -1.28
N ASN A 124 -6.19 -12.77 -1.11
CA ASN A 124 -6.58 -13.70 -0.04
C ASN A 124 -6.16 -13.20 1.35
N VAL A 125 -5.24 -12.24 1.41
CA VAL A 125 -4.73 -11.66 2.65
C VAL A 125 -5.01 -10.17 2.75
N LYS A 126 -5.10 -9.68 3.99
CA LYS A 126 -5.26 -8.25 4.29
C LYS A 126 -3.89 -7.64 4.56
N ILE A 127 -3.49 -6.66 3.77
CA ILE A 127 -2.19 -5.99 3.89
C ILE A 127 -2.21 -5.05 5.10
N ASN A 128 -1.27 -5.23 6.03
CA ASN A 128 -1.10 -4.37 7.22
C ASN A 128 -0.24 -3.15 6.85
N LEU A 129 -0.29 -2.06 7.62
CA LEU A 129 0.57 -0.87 7.43
C LEU A 129 0.41 -0.13 6.09
N LEU A 130 -0.62 -0.41 5.30
CA LEU A 130 -0.86 0.28 4.04
C LEU A 130 -1.20 1.76 4.29
N GLY A 131 -0.64 2.65 3.47
CA GLY A 131 -0.76 4.11 3.64
C GLY A 131 0.16 4.68 4.71
N TYR A 132 1.24 3.97 5.07
CA TYR A 132 2.24 4.43 6.02
C TYR A 132 2.81 5.79 5.58
N ARG A 133 2.68 6.80 6.45
CA ARG A 133 3.19 8.17 6.24
C ARG A 133 2.78 8.80 4.91
N LEU A 134 1.59 8.49 4.41
CA LEU A 134 1.08 9.07 3.15
C LEU A 134 1.18 10.61 3.20
N PRO A 135 1.99 11.23 2.32
CA PRO A 135 2.32 12.64 2.41
C PRO A 135 1.24 13.51 1.74
N GLU A 136 1.31 14.80 2.01
CA GLU A 136 0.52 15.82 1.31
C GLU A 136 0.72 15.74 -0.22
N GLY A 137 -0.36 15.99 -0.97
CA GLY A 137 -0.38 15.85 -2.43
C GLY A 137 -0.56 14.41 -2.93
N LYS A 138 -0.64 13.42 -2.04
CA LYS A 138 -0.98 12.03 -2.40
C LYS A 138 -2.40 11.67 -2.00
N ARG A 139 -3.08 10.98 -2.92
CA ARG A 139 -4.38 10.34 -2.70
C ARG A 139 -4.27 8.85 -3.05
N LEU A 140 -4.46 7.98 -2.06
CA LEU A 140 -4.42 6.54 -2.23
C LEU A 140 -5.82 5.96 -2.03
N VAL A 141 -6.38 5.35 -3.06
CA VAL A 141 -7.66 4.64 -3.00
C VAL A 141 -7.38 3.14 -3.02
N VAL A 142 -8.00 2.41 -2.10
CA VAL A 142 -7.86 0.96 -2.00
C VAL A 142 -9.23 0.34 -2.13
N GLU A 143 -9.44 -0.36 -3.25
CA GLU A 143 -10.60 -1.22 -3.43
C GLU A 143 -10.37 -2.53 -2.67
N GLY A 144 -11.22 -2.83 -1.68
CA GLY A 144 -11.08 -4.04 -0.85
C GLY A 144 -10.79 -3.76 0.63
N ASN A 145 -10.49 -4.83 1.37
CA ASN A 145 -10.26 -4.77 2.81
C ASN A 145 -8.76 -4.69 3.12
N VAL A 146 -8.41 -3.90 4.13
CA VAL A 146 -7.02 -3.71 4.59
C VAL A 146 -6.84 -4.20 6.03
N GLY A 147 -5.58 -4.32 6.43
CA GLY A 147 -5.16 -4.89 7.69
C GLY A 147 -5.05 -3.91 8.85
N ASP A 148 -4.27 -4.31 9.85
CA ASP A 148 -3.96 -3.52 11.03
C ASP A 148 -2.98 -2.38 10.69
N PHE A 149 -2.99 -1.30 11.48
CA PHE A 149 -2.09 -0.14 11.34
C PHE A 149 -2.21 0.62 10.01
N THR A 150 -3.37 0.53 9.35
CA THR A 150 -3.66 1.27 8.12
C THR A 150 -3.55 2.78 8.37
N GLY A 151 -2.83 3.50 7.51
CA GLY A 151 -2.67 4.95 7.60
C GLY A 151 -1.87 5.44 8.82
N ILE A 152 -1.03 4.58 9.42
CA ILE A 152 -0.20 5.00 10.55
C ILE A 152 0.78 6.11 10.13
N GLY A 153 0.88 7.14 10.97
CA GLY A 153 1.78 8.27 10.74
C GLY A 153 1.43 9.14 9.53
N LEU A 154 0.22 9.03 8.97
CA LEU A 154 -0.25 9.82 7.84
C LEU A 154 -0.11 11.33 8.14
N ASP A 155 0.48 12.06 7.20
CA ASP A 155 0.96 13.44 7.41
C ASP A 155 0.65 14.32 6.19
N GLY A 156 -0.64 14.39 5.84
CA GLY A 156 -1.17 15.33 4.86
C GLY A 156 -2.01 14.73 3.74
N GLY A 157 -1.74 13.49 3.31
CA GLY A 157 -2.44 12.86 2.19
C GLY A 157 -3.90 12.47 2.47
N GLU A 158 -4.56 11.93 1.45
CA GLU A 158 -5.89 11.34 1.57
C GLU A 158 -5.83 9.82 1.31
N LEU A 159 -6.23 9.03 2.30
CA LEU A 159 -6.32 7.58 2.19
C LEU A 159 -7.79 7.15 2.19
N VAL A 160 -8.24 6.51 1.11
CA VAL A 160 -9.62 6.01 0.97
C VAL A 160 -9.61 4.49 0.89
N ILE A 161 -10.33 3.85 1.80
CA ILE A 161 -10.53 2.40 1.84
C ILE A 161 -12.00 2.10 1.53
N GLU A 162 -12.23 1.45 0.39
CA GLU A 162 -13.57 1.07 -0.06
C GLU A 162 -14.18 -0.07 0.76
N GLY A 163 -13.34 -0.85 1.45
CA GLY A 163 -13.75 -1.92 2.36
C GLY A 163 -13.63 -1.56 3.84
N SER A 164 -13.24 -2.54 4.65
CA SER A 164 -12.98 -2.41 6.09
C SER A 164 -11.48 -2.34 6.37
N ALA A 165 -11.11 -1.65 7.45
CA ALA A 165 -9.76 -1.70 8.03
C ALA A 165 -9.79 -2.39 9.41
N LYS A 166 -8.63 -2.77 9.95
CA LYS A 166 -8.57 -3.41 11.28
C LYS A 166 -8.13 -2.44 12.37
N ASN A 167 -7.33 -2.89 13.34
CA ASN A 167 -7.01 -2.15 14.54
C ASN A 167 -5.95 -1.08 14.24
N TYR A 168 -5.86 -0.07 15.10
CA TYR A 168 -4.88 1.01 15.01
C TYR A 168 -4.91 1.81 13.70
N THR A 169 -6.06 1.84 13.02
CA THR A 169 -6.25 2.70 11.85
C THR A 169 -6.04 4.16 12.23
N GLY A 170 -5.19 4.87 11.46
CA GLY A 170 -4.84 6.27 11.70
C GLY A 170 -4.00 6.51 12.95
N ALA A 171 -3.32 5.49 13.49
CA ALA A 171 -2.45 5.69 14.64
C ALA A 171 -1.32 6.71 14.33
N GLY A 172 -1.06 7.65 15.24
CA GLY A 172 -0.05 8.67 15.04
C GLY A 172 -0.29 9.62 13.86
N MET A 173 -1.50 9.66 13.30
CA MET A 173 -1.88 10.59 12.23
C MET A 173 -1.74 12.05 12.69
N LYS A 174 -1.22 12.92 11.82
CA LYS A 174 -0.93 14.33 12.15
C LYS A 174 -1.76 15.32 11.35
N ARG A 175 -1.91 15.10 10.05
CA ARG A 175 -2.65 15.92 9.08
C ARG A 175 -3.25 15.02 8.01
N GLY A 176 -4.12 15.55 7.16
CA GLY A 176 -4.73 14.81 6.05
C GLY A 176 -6.03 14.12 6.45
N LYS A 177 -6.44 13.13 5.65
CA LYS A 177 -7.74 12.46 5.79
C LYS A 177 -7.64 10.95 5.57
N ILE A 178 -8.33 10.18 6.41
CA ILE A 178 -8.59 8.75 6.21
C ILE A 178 -10.09 8.55 6.09
N VAL A 179 -10.53 7.89 5.02
CA VAL A 179 -11.92 7.49 4.81
C VAL A 179 -11.99 5.97 4.73
N VAL A 180 -12.80 5.33 5.56
CA VAL A 180 -13.09 3.89 5.49
C VAL A 180 -14.58 3.72 5.28
N LYS A 181 -15.01 3.12 4.17
CA LYS A 181 -16.44 2.99 3.85
C LYS A 181 -17.17 2.05 4.80
N ASN A 182 -16.52 0.95 5.20
CA ASN A 182 -17.11 -0.05 6.09
C ASN A 182 -16.60 0.11 7.52
N ASN A 183 -16.17 -0.98 8.16
CA ASN A 183 -15.86 -0.99 9.60
C ASN A 183 -14.37 -0.80 9.87
N VAL A 184 -14.05 -0.32 11.07
CA VAL A 184 -12.67 -0.29 11.60
C VAL A 184 -12.58 -0.99 12.95
N GLY A 185 -11.37 -1.42 13.32
CA GLY A 185 -11.10 -2.15 14.55
C GLY A 185 -10.99 -1.27 15.81
N PHE A 186 -10.29 -1.81 16.80
CA PHE A 186 -9.99 -1.13 18.07
C PHE A 186 -8.79 -0.19 17.92
N ASN A 187 -8.66 0.75 18.87
CA ASN A 187 -7.56 1.72 18.92
C ASN A 187 -7.49 2.65 17.69
N THR A 188 -8.62 2.91 17.04
CA THR A 188 -8.70 3.88 15.93
C THR A 188 -8.27 5.26 16.42
N GLY A 189 -7.37 5.92 15.68
CA GLY A 189 -6.81 7.22 16.04
C GLY A 189 -5.84 7.20 17.24
N HIS A 190 -5.30 6.04 17.63
CA HIS A 190 -4.35 6.00 18.75
C HIS A 190 -3.13 6.91 18.53
N GLY A 191 -2.92 7.88 19.41
CA GLY A 191 -1.83 8.85 19.31
C GLY A 191 -1.99 9.87 18.18
N MET A 192 -3.14 9.92 17.50
CA MET A 192 -3.46 10.93 16.50
C MET A 192 -3.41 12.33 17.12
N THR A 193 -2.68 13.25 16.50
CA THR A 193 -2.52 14.64 16.95
C THR A 193 -3.31 15.63 16.08
N GLY A 194 -3.76 15.21 14.90
CA GLY A 194 -4.54 16.02 13.98
C GLY A 194 -5.03 15.22 12.77
N GLY A 195 -5.66 15.91 11.82
CA GLY A 195 -6.32 15.28 10.66
C GLY A 195 -7.75 14.83 10.93
N GLU A 196 -8.33 14.13 9.98
CA GLU A 196 -9.71 13.66 10.00
C GLU A 196 -9.81 12.17 9.64
N ILE A 197 -10.49 11.37 10.48
CA ILE A 197 -10.84 9.97 10.18
C ILE A 197 -12.36 9.87 10.05
N VAL A 198 -12.84 9.38 8.90
CA VAL A 198 -14.26 9.18 8.63
C VAL A 198 -14.53 7.70 8.38
N VAL A 199 -15.44 7.10 9.14
CA VAL A 199 -15.78 5.69 9.03
C VAL A 199 -17.26 5.54 8.73
N GLY A 200 -17.64 5.01 7.56
CA GLY A 200 -19.04 4.83 7.16
C GLY A 200 -19.76 3.70 7.91
N GLY A 201 -19.03 2.72 8.44
CA GLY A 201 -19.56 1.60 9.22
C GLY A 201 -19.49 1.82 10.72
N ARG A 202 -18.98 0.82 11.44
CA ARG A 202 -18.78 0.83 12.90
C ARG A 202 -17.29 0.95 13.25
N ILE A 203 -17.02 1.70 14.31
CA ILE A 203 -15.73 1.80 14.98
C ILE A 203 -15.80 0.92 16.24
N LYS A 204 -14.98 -0.13 16.32
CA LYS A 204 -15.00 -1.03 17.50
C LYS A 204 -14.51 -0.35 18.78
N GLY A 205 -13.59 0.61 18.67
CA GLY A 205 -13.16 1.42 19.80
C GLY A 205 -12.08 2.42 19.44
N LEU A 206 -12.11 3.57 20.10
CA LEU A 206 -11.12 4.64 19.93
C LEU A 206 -9.86 4.39 20.77
N GLY A 207 -8.73 4.91 20.30
CA GLY A 207 -7.47 4.93 21.04
C GLY A 207 -7.34 6.15 21.96
N LYS A 208 -6.13 6.39 22.48
CA LYS A 208 -5.79 7.63 23.18
C LYS A 208 -5.51 8.72 22.14
N ILE A 209 -6.46 9.62 21.91
CA ILE A 209 -6.38 10.62 20.84
C ILE A 209 -5.96 11.97 21.44
N VAL A 210 -4.96 12.62 20.84
CA VAL A 210 -4.42 13.92 21.27
C VAL A 210 -5.09 15.08 20.54
N GLY A 211 -5.51 14.90 19.29
CA GLY A 211 -6.15 15.96 18.50
C GLY A 211 -6.74 15.49 17.18
N GLY A 212 -7.41 16.40 16.46
CA GLY A 212 -8.10 16.14 15.19
C GLY A 212 -9.55 15.70 15.36
N LYS A 213 -10.12 15.05 14.33
CA LYS A 213 -11.54 14.70 14.30
C LYS A 213 -11.77 13.25 13.86
N ILE A 214 -12.70 12.58 14.53
CA ILE A 214 -13.15 11.23 14.13
C ILE A 214 -14.67 11.21 14.01
N TYR A 215 -15.13 10.70 12.88
CA TYR A 215 -16.54 10.56 12.55
C TYR A 215 -16.91 9.07 12.42
N GLU A 216 -17.97 8.64 13.10
CA GLU A 216 -18.67 7.39 12.82
C GLU A 216 -19.96 7.72 12.07
N ARG A 217 -20.07 7.24 10.83
CA ARG A 217 -21.11 7.63 9.86
C ARG A 217 -21.09 9.15 9.68
N GLU A 218 -22.20 9.81 9.96
CA GLU A 218 -22.35 11.26 9.87
C GLU A 218 -22.09 11.97 11.22
N HIS A 219 -21.79 11.22 12.29
CA HIS A 219 -21.67 11.77 13.65
C HIS A 219 -20.21 11.98 14.04
N LEU A 220 -19.88 13.20 14.47
CA LEU A 220 -18.61 13.49 15.13
C LEU A 220 -18.58 12.80 16.50
N ILE A 221 -17.65 11.85 16.69
CA ILE A 221 -17.49 11.13 17.96
C ILE A 221 -16.25 11.57 18.75
N PHE A 222 -15.29 12.23 18.08
CA PHE A 222 -14.14 12.86 18.72
C PHE A 222 -13.78 14.18 18.01
N PRO A 223 -13.52 15.28 18.73
CA PRO A 223 -13.77 15.44 20.16
C PRO A 223 -15.28 15.45 20.46
N SER A 224 -15.67 14.98 21.64
CA SER A 224 -17.04 14.97 22.14
C SER A 224 -17.10 15.28 23.64
N GLU A 225 -18.29 15.47 24.21
CA GLU A 225 -18.45 15.68 25.65
C GLU A 225 -17.90 14.50 26.47
N GLU A 226 -18.12 13.29 25.97
CA GLU A 226 -17.69 12.03 26.60
C GLU A 226 -16.20 11.72 26.33
N MET A 227 -15.64 12.21 25.22
CA MET A 227 -14.26 11.95 24.83
C MET A 227 -13.51 13.22 24.46
N LYS A 228 -12.68 13.66 25.42
CA LYS A 228 -11.82 14.84 25.31
C LYS A 228 -10.42 14.47 24.82
N PRO A 229 -9.68 15.42 24.23
CA PRO A 229 -8.30 15.18 23.85
C PRO A 229 -7.43 14.80 25.05
N PHE A 230 -6.55 13.83 24.82
CA PHE A 230 -5.58 13.35 25.79
C PHE A 230 -4.36 14.28 25.78
N PHE A 231 -4.23 15.10 26.82
CA PHE A 231 -3.05 15.93 27.05
C PHE A 231 -2.13 15.25 28.07
N PHE A 232 -0.83 15.27 27.81
CA PHE A 232 0.21 14.79 28.73
C PHE A 232 0.53 15.85 29.79
#